data_AF-K2A0Q6-F1
#
_entry.id   AF-K2A0Q6-F1
#
_cell.length_a   1.000
_cell.length_b   1.000
_cell.length_c   1.000
_cell.angle_alpha   90.00
_cell.angle_beta   90.00
_cell.angle_gamma   90.00
#
_symmetry.space_group_name_H-M   'P 1'
#
loop_
_entity.id
_entity.type
_entity.pdbx_description
1 polymer ?
#
loop_
_entity_poly.entity_id
_entity_poly.type
_entity_poly.pdbx_seq_one_letter_code
_entity_poly.pdbx_strand_id
1 'polypeptide(L)' 'MNLPTPAVTEFLDIYRRKTGGDLTFDEANSRAESFLRLMMLLTGETDETNQVTDLDKNEKPDF' A
#
# COMPACT_ATOMS: atom_id res chain seq x y z
N MET A 1 0.92 7.09 -0.79
CA MET A 1 1.16 6.13 0.30
C MET A 1 1.78 4.93 -0.39
N ASN A 2 3.02 4.55 -0.13
CA ASN A 2 3.64 3.49 -0.93
C ASN A 2 3.11 2.12 -0.47
N LEU A 3 2.15 1.54 -1.20
CA LEU A 3 1.63 0.22 -0.88
C LEU A 3 2.71 -0.84 -1.09
N PRO A 4 2.86 -1.81 -0.16
CA PRO A 4 3.76 -2.93 -0.35
C PRO A 4 3.40 -3.73 -1.62
N THR A 5 4.41 -4.14 -2.38
CA THR A 5 4.23 -4.95 -3.60
C THR A 5 3.33 -6.18 -3.39
N PRO A 6 3.42 -6.95 -2.29
CA PRO A 6 2.52 -8.08 -2.06
C PRO A 6 1.04 -7.69 -2.04
N ALA A 7 0.70 -6.52 -1.47
CA ALA A 7 -0.68 -6.04 -1.40
C ALA A 7 -1.21 -5.61 -2.77
N VAL A 8 -0.37 -4.96 -3.59
CA VAL A 8 -0.74 -4.57 -4.96
C VAL A 8 -0.94 -5.81 -5.85
N THR A 9 -0.10 -6.83 -5.69
CA THR A 9 -0.24 -8.11 -6.40
C THR A 9 -1.52 -8.84 -6.01
N GLU A 10 -1.85 -8.89 -4.72
CA GLU A 10 -3.10 -9.51 -4.27
C GLU A 10 -4.34 -8.76 -4.79
N PHE A 11 -4.28 -7.42 -4.82
CA PHE A 11 -5.33 -6.60 -5.43
C PHE A 11 -5.53 -6.92 -6.91
N LEU A 12 -4.45 -7.08 -7.69
CA LEU A 12 -4.52 -7.49 -9.10
C LEU A 12 -5.24 -8.82 -9.27
N ASP A 13 -4.88 -9.82 -8.47
CA ASP A 13 -5.49 -11.16 -8.52
C ASP A 13 -6.98 -11.13 -8.15
N ILE A 14 -7.36 -10.32 -7.17
CA ILE A 14 -8.76 -10.13 -6.79
C ILE A 14 -9.51 -9.42 -7.92
N TYR A 15 -8.97 -8.31 -8.44
CA TYR A 15 -9.59 -7.53 -9.49
C TYR A 15 -9.85 -8.38 -10.74
N ARG A 16 -8.86 -9.15 -11.17
CA ARG A 16 -8.98 -10.06 -12.32
C ARG A 16 -10.05 -11.11 -12.11
N ARG A 17 -10.08 -11.76 -10.93
CA ARG A 17 -11.10 -12.77 -10.60
C ARG A 17 -12.51 -12.21 -10.52
N LYS A 18 -12.67 -10.95 -10.09
CA LYS A 18 -13.99 -10.34 -9.84
C LYS A 18 -14.56 -9.61 -11.05
N THR A 19 -13.71 -8.98 -11.85
CA THR A 19 -14.14 -8.14 -12.98
C THR A 19 -13.88 -8.80 -14.34
N GLY A 20 -13.00 -9.81 -14.39
CA GLY A 20 -12.51 -10.38 -15.64
C GLY A 20 -11.57 -9.46 -16.42
N GLY A 21 -11.28 -8.25 -15.91
CA GLY A 21 -10.37 -7.30 -16.51
C GLY A 21 -8.96 -7.40 -15.95
N ASP A 22 -7.98 -7.00 -16.76
CA ASP A 22 -6.59 -6.88 -16.34
C ASP A 22 -6.26 -5.40 -16.04
N LEU A 23 -5.40 -5.17 -15.05
CA LEU A 23 -4.81 -3.88 -14.74
C LEU A 23 -3.29 -4.02 -14.80
N THR A 24 -2.61 -2.92 -15.11
CA THR A 24 -1.18 -2.80 -14.84
C THR A 24 -0.93 -2.68 -13.33
N PHE A 25 0.31 -2.94 -12.92
CA PHE A 25 0.71 -2.78 -11.52
C PHE A 25 0.49 -1.34 -11.01
N ASP A 26 0.83 -0.34 -11.83
CA ASP A 26 0.67 1.08 -11.46
C ASP A 26 -0.81 1.47 -11.33
N GLU A 27 -1.68 0.97 -12.21
CA GLU A 27 -3.13 1.19 -12.10
C GLU A 27 -3.72 0.52 -10.86
N ALA A 28 -3.29 -0.70 -10.55
CA ALA A 28 -3.70 -1.40 -9.34
C ALA A 28 -3.25 -0.64 -8.08
N ASN A 29 -2.00 -0.18 -8.05
CA ASN A 29 -1.48 0.61 -6.94
C ASN A 29 -2.30 1.90 -6.75
N SER A 30 -2.54 2.65 -7.83
CA SER A 30 -3.30 3.90 -7.79
C SER A 30 -4.74 3.70 -7.31
N ARG A 31 -5.44 2.65 -7.79
CA ARG A 31 -6.81 2.34 -7.39
C ARG A 31 -6.89 1.88 -5.94
N ALA A 32 -5.98 1.01 -5.50
CA ALA A 32 -5.92 0.55 -4.12
C ALA A 32 -5.62 1.71 -3.15
N GLU A 33 -4.67 2.60 -3.48
CA GLU A 33 -4.40 3.80 -2.69
C GLU A 33 -5.63 4.71 -2.59
N SER A 34 -6.33 4.93 -3.72
CA SER A 34 -7.53 5.77 -3.75
C SER A 34 -8.64 5.20 -2.87
N PHE A 35 -8.83 3.89 -2.90
CA PHE A 35 -9.80 3.21 -2.04
C PHE A 35 -9.45 3.35 -0.56
N LEU A 36 -8.19 3.13 -0.17
CA LEU A 36 -7.75 3.27 1.21
C LEU A 36 -7.93 4.71 1.73
N ARG A 37 -7.61 5.71 0.92
CA ARG A 37 -7.85 7.13 1.27
C ARG A 37 -9.34 7.43 1.47
N LEU A 38 -10.21 6.87 0.62
CA LEU A 38 -11.65 6.99 0.78
C LEU A 38 -12.12 6.33 2.08
N MET A 39 -11.61 5.14 2.39
CA MET A 39 -11.94 4.45 3.64
C MET A 39 -11.50 5.25 4.86
N MET A 40 -10.28 5.81 4.87
CA MET A 40 -9.80 6.68 5.94
C MET A 40 -10.69 7.92 6.14
N LEU A 41 -11.13 8.54 5.05
CA LEU A 41 -12.06 9.67 5.12
C LEU A 41 -13.41 9.26 5.74
N LEU A 42 -13.91 8.07 5.41
CA LEU A 42 -15.18 7.56 5.90
C LEU A 42 -15.09 7.08 7.35
N THR A 43 -13.98 6.48 7.76
CA THR A 43 -13.77 5.96 9.12
C THR A 43 -13.30 7.04 10.09
N GLY A 44 -12.87 8.20 9.58
CA GLY A 44 -12.32 9.29 10.40
C GLY A 44 -10.95 8.96 10.99
N GLU A 45 -10.31 7.89 10.52
CA GLU A 45 -8.93 7.55 10.87
C GLU A 45 -8.01 8.48 10.07
N THR A 46 -7.63 9.59 10.70
CA THR A 46 -6.56 10.45 10.18
C THR A 46 -5.21 9.76 10.37
N ASP A 47 -4.37 9.81 9.34
CA ASP A 47 -3.05 9.18 9.18
C ASP A 47 -2.01 9.72 10.21
N GLU A 48 -2.24 9.51 11.51
CA GLU A 48 -1.31 9.85 12.59
C GLU A 48 -0.34 8.71 12.93
N THR A 49 -0.44 7.55 12.25
CA THR A 49 0.33 6.33 12.58
C THR A 49 1.46 5.98 11.61
N ASN A 50 1.81 6.84 10.65
CA ASN A 50 2.97 6.63 9.76
C ASN A 50 4.29 7.28 10.21
N GLN A 51 4.44 7.61 11.50
CA GLN A 51 5.75 7.96 12.11
C GLN A 51 6.33 6.80 12.94
N VAL A 52 6.60 5.67 12.32
CA VAL A 52 7.57 4.68 12.81
C VAL A 52 8.09 3.99 11.54
N THR A 53 9.36 4.07 11.16
CA THR A 53 10.58 3.96 11.96
C THR A 53 11.66 4.79 11.28
N ASP A 54 12.48 5.48 12.08
CA ASP A 54 13.86 5.73 11.70
C ASP A 54 14.42 4.47 11.07
N LEU A 55 14.76 4.57 9.79
CA LEU A 55 15.57 3.60 9.10
C LEU A 55 16.81 3.40 9.96
N ASP A 56 16.82 2.27 10.64
CA ASP A 56 17.96 1.56 11.21
C ASP A 56 19.01 1.41 10.09
N LYS A 57 19.69 2.52 9.80
CA LYS A 57 20.81 2.62 8.89
C LYS A 57 22.01 2.15 9.69
N ASN A 58 22.20 0.83 9.69
CA ASN A 58 23.50 0.18 9.69
C ASN A 58 24.61 0.92 10.47
N GLU A 59 24.56 0.89 11.79
CA GLU A 59 25.80 0.77 12.56
C GLU A 59 26.02 -0.72 12.81
N LYS A 60 26.71 -1.36 11.86
CA LYS A 60 27.38 -2.64 12.10
C LYS A 60 28.82 -2.37 12.56
N PRO A 61 29.43 -3.33 13.28
CA PRO A 61 29.97 -3.13 14.62
C PRO A 61 31.45 -2.74 14.65
N ASP A 62 31.87 -2.28 15.83
CA ASP A 62 33.23 -2.09 16.33
C ASP A 62 34.31 -2.97 15.68
N PHE A 63 35.33 -2.31 15.11
CA PHE A 63 36.75 -2.66 15.21
C PHE A 63 37.62 -1.40 15.07
#